data_AF-A0A935NWP3-F1
#
_entry.id   AF-A0A935NWP3-F1
#
_cell.length_a   1.000
_cell.length_b   1.000
_cell.length_c   1.000
_cell.angle_alpha   90.00
_cell.angle_beta   90.00
_cell.angle_gamma   90.00
#
_symmetry.space_group_name_H-M   'P 1'
#
loop_
_entity.id
_entity.type
_entity.pdbx_description
1 polymer ?
#
loop_
_entity_poly.entity_id
_entity_poly.type
_entity_poly.pdbx_seq_one_letter_code
_entity_poly.pdbx_strand_id
1 'polypeptide(L)'
;MRRAIWLGLFALGLGLAVLLYHGPGRPLVRGHVGDVAATMLVYALLWLWPARRASAAVRAVGALAIAAAIELGQTVWTGSGLAGELVLGSTFDGWDFVAYLAGVVVALLYERGTTRAPRLTVAAA
;
A
#
# COMPACT_ATOMS: atom_id res chain seq x y z
N MET A 1 -5.47 -12.56 9.10
CA MET A 1 -6.42 -11.47 9.39
C MET A 1 -5.80 -10.38 10.27
N ARG A 2 -5.39 -10.63 11.53
CA ARG A 2 -4.79 -9.60 12.40
C ARG A 2 -3.63 -8.80 11.76
N ARG A 3 -2.76 -9.47 11.00
CA ARG A 3 -1.65 -8.83 10.26
C ARG A 3 -2.12 -7.84 9.21
N ALA A 4 -3.09 -8.26 8.38
CA ALA A 4 -3.69 -7.40 7.35
C ALA A 4 -4.33 -6.15 7.98
N ILE A 5 -5.04 -6.33 9.10
CA ILE A 5 -5.64 -5.21 9.84
C ILE A 5 -4.56 -4.21 10.28
N TRP A 6 -3.49 -4.68 10.93
CA TRP A 6 -2.41 -3.79 11.36
C TRP A 6 -1.69 -3.10 10.21
N LEU A 7 -1.44 -3.81 9.11
CA LEU A 7 -0.85 -3.22 7.92
C LEU A 7 -1.75 -2.15 7.33
N GLY A 8 -3.06 -2.42 7.25
CA GLY A 8 -4.05 -1.46 6.77
C GLY A 8 -4.17 -0.24 7.67
N LEU A 9 -4.20 -0.42 8.99
CA LEU A 9 -4.22 0.70 9.95
C LEU A 9 -2.95 1.54 9.87
N PHE A 10 -1.78 0.90 9.73
CA PHE A 10 -0.52 1.61 9.53
C PHE A 10 -0.53 2.41 8.23
N ALA A 11 -0.98 1.80 7.13
CA ALA A 11 -1.10 2.47 5.84
C ALA A 11 -2.06 3.68 5.90
N LEU A 12 -3.22 3.53 6.56
CA LEU A 12 -4.15 4.64 6.77
C LEU A 12 -3.53 5.76 7.63
N GLY A 13 -2.83 5.40 8.70
CA GLY A 13 -2.11 6.36 9.54
C GLY A 13 -1.02 7.11 8.78
N LEU A 14 -0.27 6.41 7.93
CA LEU A 14 0.75 7.00 7.06
C LEU A 14 0.12 7.93 6.03
N GLY A 15 -0.96 7.51 5.37
CA GLY A 15 -1.73 8.35 4.45
C GLY A 15 -2.25 9.62 5.14
N LEU A 16 -2.79 9.50 6.34
CA LEU A 16 -3.23 10.66 7.13
C LEU A 16 -2.05 11.58 7.49
N ALA A 17 -0.91 11.03 7.89
CA ALA A 17 0.30 11.81 8.17
C ALA A 17 0.78 12.57 6.94
N VAL A 18 0.76 11.94 5.75
CA VAL A 18 1.06 12.58 4.46
C VAL A 18 0.10 13.73 4.19
N LEU A 19 -1.20 13.57 4.43
CA LEU A 19 -2.19 14.62 4.23
C LEU A 19 -2.00 15.82 5.16
N LEU A 20 -1.61 15.56 6.40
CA LEU A 20 -1.37 16.60 7.40
C LEU A 20 0.02 17.23 7.27
N TYR A 21 0.91 16.70 6.43
CA TYR A 21 2.26 17.20 6.26
C TYR A 21 2.30 18.50 5.45
N HIS A 22 2.83 19.56 6.08
CA HIS A 22 3.00 20.89 5.50
C HIS A 22 4.47 21.34 5.43
N GLY A 23 5.42 20.42 5.64
CA GLY A 23 6.85 20.72 5.71
C GLY A 23 7.57 20.76 4.34
N PRO A 24 8.91 20.88 4.35
CA PRO A 24 9.72 20.89 3.13
C PRO A 24 9.55 19.60 2.32
N GLY A 25 9.61 19.69 0.99
CA GLY A 25 9.43 18.52 0.12
C GLY A 25 8.00 17.99 0.06
N ARG A 26 6.99 18.76 0.50
CA ARG A 26 5.58 18.38 0.47
C ARG A 26 5.09 17.77 -0.86
N PRO A 27 5.48 18.26 -2.06
CA PRO A 27 5.07 17.62 -3.31
C PRO A 27 5.54 16.16 -3.42
N LEU A 28 6.79 15.88 -3.06
CA LEU A 28 7.35 14.52 -3.07
C LEU A 28 6.69 13.62 -2.03
N VAL A 29 6.45 14.15 -0.83
CA VAL A 29 5.77 13.41 0.24
C VAL A 29 4.33 13.08 -0.16
N ARG A 30 3.61 14.06 -0.72
CA ARG A 30 2.22 13.89 -1.13
C ARG A 30 2.06 12.97 -2.33
N GLY A 31 2.96 13.06 -3.32
CA GLY A 31 2.97 12.16 -4.48
C GLY A 31 3.37 10.74 -4.09
N HIS A 32 4.61 10.55 -3.64
CA HIS A 32 5.16 9.19 -3.61
C HIS A 32 4.96 8.48 -2.26
N VAL A 33 5.02 9.17 -1.12
CA VAL A 33 4.81 8.51 0.18
C VAL A 33 3.33 8.16 0.37
N GLY A 34 2.43 8.99 -0.16
CA GLY A 34 1.00 8.68 -0.27
C GLY A 34 0.75 7.40 -1.05
N ASP A 35 1.41 7.23 -2.19
CA ASP A 35 1.27 6.06 -3.05
C ASP A 35 1.84 4.77 -2.47
N VAL A 36 2.97 4.87 -1.76
CA VAL A 36 3.48 3.77 -0.94
C VAL A 36 2.42 3.33 0.07
N ALA A 37 1.80 4.27 0.78
CA ALA A 37 0.74 3.96 1.75
C ALA A 37 -0.51 3.36 1.07
N ALA A 38 -0.94 3.92 -0.06
CA ALA A 38 -2.08 3.44 -0.82
C ALA A 38 -1.89 1.99 -1.28
N THR A 39 -0.74 1.65 -1.85
CA THR A 39 -0.45 0.29 -2.32
C THR A 39 -0.30 -0.72 -1.18
N MET A 40 0.23 -0.30 -0.02
CA MET A 40 0.19 -1.11 1.20
C MET A 40 -1.25 -1.40 1.66
N LEU A 41 -2.13 -0.40 1.58
CA LEU A 41 -3.54 -0.54 1.93
C LEU A 41 -4.26 -1.50 0.96
N VAL A 42 -4.07 -1.33 -0.35
CA VAL A 42 -4.63 -2.24 -1.36
C VAL A 42 -4.17 -3.67 -1.12
N TYR A 43 -2.88 -3.88 -0.84
CA TYR A 43 -2.36 -5.21 -0.49
C TYR A 43 -3.06 -5.80 0.73
N ALA A 44 -3.25 -4.99 1.78
CA ALA A 44 -3.96 -5.41 3.01
C ALA A 44 -5.43 -5.75 2.74
N LEU A 45 -6.11 -5.00 1.89
CA LEU A 45 -7.50 -5.25 1.48
C LEU A 45 -7.63 -6.52 0.65
N LEU A 46 -6.71 -6.77 -0.28
CA LEU A 46 -6.66 -8.02 -1.06
C LEU A 46 -6.43 -9.25 -0.18
N TRP A 47 -5.89 -9.07 1.02
CA TRP A 47 -5.81 -10.14 2.03
C TRP A 47 -7.18 -10.49 2.63
N LEU A 48 -8.13 -9.56 2.65
CA LEU A 48 -9.48 -9.82 3.15
C LEU A 48 -10.35 -10.57 2.12
N TRP A 49 -9.87 -10.69 0.88
CA TRP A 49 -10.63 -11.29 -0.21
C TRP A 49 -10.98 -12.77 0.06
N PRO A 50 -12.27 -13.18 -0.05
CA PRO A 50 -12.73 -14.52 0.30
C PRO A 50 -12.24 -15.65 -0.60
N ALA A 51 -11.72 -15.36 -1.79
CA ALA A 51 -11.13 -16.37 -2.66
C ALA A 51 -9.99 -17.07 -1.91
N ARG A 52 -10.26 -18.33 -1.56
CA ARG A 52 -9.49 -19.15 -0.63
C ARG A 52 -8.00 -19.06 -0.94
N ARG A 53 -7.24 -18.43 -0.02
CA ARG A 53 -5.77 -18.46 0.04
C ARG A 53 -5.05 -17.89 -1.20
N ALA A 54 -5.46 -16.72 -1.67
CA ALA A 54 -4.59 -15.95 -2.57
C ALA A 54 -3.16 -15.90 -2.00
N SER A 55 -2.17 -16.33 -2.78
CA SER A 55 -0.78 -16.35 -2.34
C SER A 55 -0.28 -14.91 -2.18
N ALA A 56 0.82 -14.73 -1.44
CA ALA A 56 1.45 -13.41 -1.30
C ALA A 56 1.81 -12.79 -2.66
N ALA A 57 2.15 -13.64 -3.64
CA ALA A 57 2.42 -13.22 -5.02
C ALA A 57 1.15 -12.73 -5.74
N VAL A 58 0.02 -13.44 -5.61
CA VAL A 58 -1.25 -13.01 -6.21
C VAL A 58 -1.70 -11.65 -5.65
N ARG A 59 -1.56 -11.45 -4.34
CA ARG A 59 -1.86 -10.14 -3.72
C ARG A 59 -0.92 -9.04 -4.19
N ALA A 60 0.38 -9.33 -4.31
CA ALA A 60 1.38 -8.37 -4.78
C ALA A 60 1.09 -7.93 -6.22
N VAL A 61 0.88 -8.90 -7.12
CA VAL A 61 0.51 -8.64 -8.51
C VAL A 61 -0.81 -7.89 -8.59
N GLY A 62 -1.82 -8.30 -7.81
CA GLY A 62 -3.11 -7.61 -7.75
C GLY A 62 -2.98 -6.15 -7.30
N ALA A 63 -2.18 -5.88 -6.26
CA ALA A 63 -1.97 -4.52 -5.79
C ALA A 63 -1.27 -3.64 -6.83
N LEU A 64 -0.21 -4.16 -7.48
CA LEU A 64 0.48 -3.46 -8.58
C LEU A 64 -0.44 -3.24 -9.78
N ALA A 65 -1.24 -4.24 -10.15
CA ALA A 65 -2.16 -4.14 -11.28
C ALA A 65 -3.26 -3.10 -11.02
N ILE A 66 -3.81 -3.05 -9.81
CA ILE A 66 -4.80 -2.04 -9.42
C ILE A 66 -4.16 -0.65 -9.45
N ALA A 67 -2.99 -0.47 -8.86
CA ALA A 67 -2.29 0.82 -8.85
C ALA A 67 -1.95 1.29 -10.28
N ALA A 68 -1.39 0.40 -11.10
CA ALA A 68 -1.11 0.66 -12.51
C ALA A 68 -2.38 1.00 -13.32
N ALA A 69 -3.50 0.33 -13.05
CA ALA A 69 -4.76 0.61 -13.73
C ALA A 69 -5.34 1.98 -13.35
N ILE A 70 -5.21 2.38 -12.08
CA ILE A 70 -5.60 3.73 -11.63
C ILE A 70 -4.72 4.77 -12.34
N GLU A 71 -3.41 4.56 -12.33
CA GLU A 71 -2.42 5.46 -12.91
C GLU A 71 -2.59 5.62 -14.43
N LEU A 72 -2.78 4.52 -15.16
CA LEU A 72 -3.12 4.57 -16.58
C LEU A 72 -4.49 5.20 -16.81
N GLY A 73 -5.44 4.99 -15.90
CA GLY A 73 -6.76 5.63 -15.93
C GLY A 73 -6.70 7.15 -15.92
N GLN A 74 -5.71 7.74 -15.22
CA GLN A 74 -5.49 9.19 -15.17
C GLN A 74 -5.19 9.81 -16.54
N THR A 75 -4.67 9.02 -17.51
CA THR A 75 -4.44 9.50 -18.88
C THR A 75 -5.74 9.79 -19.64
N VAL A 76 -6.85 9.20 -19.19
CA VAL A 76 -8.18 9.30 -19.84
C VAL A 76 -9.17 10.08 -18.97
N TRP A 77 -9.07 9.96 -17.64
CA TRP A 77 -9.96 10.64 -16.70
C TRP A 77 -9.22 11.06 -15.43
N THR A 78 -9.19 12.36 -15.16
CA THR A 78 -8.69 12.92 -13.90
C THR A 78 -9.86 13.18 -12.95
N GLY A 79 -9.71 12.78 -11.69
CA GLY A 79 -10.65 13.13 -10.64
C GLY A 79 -10.58 14.62 -10.30
N SER A 80 -11.74 15.28 -10.16
CA SER A 80 -11.82 16.65 -9.64
C SER A 80 -12.32 16.67 -8.19
N GLY A 81 -11.81 17.61 -7.39
CA GLY A 81 -12.15 17.76 -5.98
C GLY A 81 -11.40 16.80 -5.04
N LEU A 82 -11.59 16.97 -3.73
CA LEU A 82 -10.79 16.31 -2.69
C LEU A 82 -10.78 14.78 -2.84
N ALA A 83 -11.94 14.15 -3.06
CA ALA A 83 -12.01 12.69 -3.24
C ALA A 83 -11.36 12.22 -4.54
N GLY A 84 -11.51 12.99 -5.63
CA GLY A 84 -10.88 12.71 -6.91
C GLY A 84 -9.36 12.80 -6.84
N GLU A 85 -8.83 13.89 -6.29
CA GLU A 85 -7.39 14.07 -6.09
C GLU A 85 -6.78 13.03 -5.14
N LEU A 86 -7.53 12.59 -4.13
CA LEU A 86 -7.06 11.59 -3.15
C LEU A 86 -7.06 10.16 -3.69
N VAL A 87 -8.00 9.82 -4.59
CA VAL A 87 -8.20 8.45 -5.06
C VAL A 87 -7.61 8.23 -6.44
N LEU A 88 -7.75 9.22 -7.32
CA LEU A 88 -7.33 9.14 -8.71
C LEU A 88 -6.03 9.87 -8.97
N GLY A 89 -5.49 10.70 -8.07
CA GLY A 89 -4.34 11.55 -8.40
C GLY A 89 -4.68 12.66 -9.39
N SER A 90 -3.72 13.54 -9.67
CA SER A 90 -3.93 14.72 -10.54
C SER A 90 -3.40 14.54 -11.96
N THR A 91 -2.35 13.74 -12.16
CA THR A 91 -1.60 13.61 -13.40
C THR A 91 -0.73 12.37 -13.36
N PHE A 92 -0.58 11.69 -14.51
CA PHE A 92 0.30 10.54 -14.65
C PHE A 92 1.77 10.89 -14.32
N ASP A 93 2.41 10.12 -13.44
CA ASP A 93 3.83 10.18 -13.12
C ASP A 93 4.45 8.77 -13.12
N GLY A 94 5.43 8.55 -14.01
CA GLY A 94 6.14 7.28 -14.09
C GLY A 94 6.88 6.89 -12.81
N TRP A 95 7.20 7.86 -11.94
CA TRP A 95 7.79 7.58 -10.62
C TRP A 95 6.83 6.89 -9.66
N ASP A 96 5.53 6.99 -9.88
CA ASP A 96 4.53 6.37 -9.01
C ASP A 96 4.59 4.84 -9.11
N PHE A 97 5.02 4.27 -10.25
CA PHE A 97 5.32 2.83 -10.34
C PHE A 97 6.41 2.38 -9.35
N VAL A 98 7.41 3.23 -9.08
CA VAL A 98 8.46 2.95 -8.10
C VAL A 98 7.87 3.00 -6.69
N ALA A 99 7.00 3.97 -6.40
CA ALA A 99 6.28 4.07 -5.15
C ALA A 99 5.37 2.84 -4.91
N TYR A 100 4.65 2.39 -5.93
CA TYR A 100 3.80 1.20 -5.86
C TYR A 100 4.61 -0.05 -5.55
N LEU A 101 5.76 -0.21 -6.22
CA LEU A 101 6.67 -1.31 -5.96
C LEU A 101 7.19 -1.26 -4.51
N ALA A 102 7.57 -0.08 -4.03
CA ALA A 102 8.05 0.10 -2.67
C ALA A 102 6.99 -0.29 -1.63
N GLY A 103 5.74 0.16 -1.79
CA GLY A 103 4.64 -0.22 -0.88
C GLY A 103 4.36 -1.71 -0.86
N VAL A 104 4.37 -2.37 -2.03
CA VAL A 104 4.22 -3.83 -2.12
C VAL A 104 5.39 -4.58 -1.49
N VAL A 105 6.63 -4.11 -1.68
CA VAL A 105 7.82 -4.70 -1.03
C VAL A 105 7.70 -4.59 0.50
N VAL A 106 7.32 -3.43 1.04
CA VAL A 106 7.10 -3.24 2.47
C VAL A 106 6.04 -4.20 3.00
N ALA A 107 4.90 -4.33 2.30
CA ALA A 107 3.83 -5.24 2.67
C ALA A 107 4.29 -6.71 2.70
N LEU A 108 5.06 -7.14 1.69
CA LEU A 108 5.63 -8.49 1.61
C LEU A 108 6.64 -8.76 2.74
N LEU A 109 7.51 -7.80 3.05
CA LEU A 109 8.47 -7.91 4.14
C LEU A 109 7.76 -8.03 5.49
N TYR A 110 6.71 -7.23 5.72
CA TYR A 110 5.90 -7.29 6.93
C TYR A 110 5.20 -8.66 7.09
N GLU A 111 4.63 -9.20 6.00
CA GLU A 111 4.03 -10.53 6.02
C GLU A 111 5.06 -11.64 6.32
N ARG A 112 6.27 -11.54 5.74
CA ARG A 112 7.35 -12.51 5.96
C ARG A 112 7.91 -12.44 7.38
N GLY A 113 8.21 -11.25 7.88
CA GLY A 113 8.80 -11.03 9.21
C GLY A 113 7.91 -11.54 10.34
N THR A 114 6.60 -11.40 10.20
CA THR A 114 5.64 -11.90 11.19
C THR A 114 5.46 -13.42 11.17
N THR A 115 5.93 -14.12 10.14
CA THR A 115 5.85 -15.59 10.02
C THR A 115 7.03 -16.30 10.70
N ARG A 116 8.14 -15.59 10.92
CA ARG A 116 9.40 -16.11 11.48
C ARG A 116 9.53 -15.96 13.02
N ALA A 117 8.43 -15.94 13.77
CA ALA A 117 8.55 -15.87 15.23
C ALA A 117 9.32 -17.09 15.77
N PRO A 118 10.37 -16.90 16.60
CA PRO A 118 11.14 -18.01 17.16
C PRO A 118 10.22 -18.90 17.98
N ARG A 119 10.18 -20.20 17.69
CA ARG A 119 9.69 -21.17 18.68
C ARG A 119 10.71 -21.12 19.82
N LEU A 120 10.37 -20.44 20.90
CA LEU A 120 11.06 -20.65 22.16
C LEU A 120 10.80 -22.10 22.54
N THR A 121 11.73 -22.99 22.20
CA THR A 121 11.80 -24.33 22.76
C THR A 121 12.08 -24.12 24.24
N VAL A 122 11.03 -24.07 25.05
CA VAL A 122 11.15 -24.22 26.49
C VAL A 122 11.60 -25.66 26.70
N ALA A 123 12.92 -25.85 26.80
CA ALA A 123 13.48 -27.06 27.36
C ALA A 123 13.01 -27.10 28.81
N ALA A 124 12.00 -27.93 29.08
CA ALA A 124 11.63 -28.30 30.44
C ALA A 124 12.83 -29.04 31.04
N ALA A 125 13.38 -28.49 32.12
CA ALA A 125 14.31 -29.14 33.03
C ALA A 125 13.56 -29.51 34.31
#